data_AF-A0A521F6C9-F1
#
_entry.id   AF-A0A521F6C9-F1
#
_cell.length_a   1.000
_cell.length_b   1.000
_cell.length_c   1.000
_cell.angle_alpha   90.00
_cell.angle_beta   90.00
_cell.angle_gamma   90.00
#
_symmetry.space_group_name_H-M   'P 1'
#
loop_
_entity.id
_entity.type
_entity.pdbx_description
1 polymer ?
#
loop_
_entity_poly.entity_id
_entity_poly.type
_entity_poly.pdbx_seq_one_letter_code
_entity_poly.pdbx_strand_id
1 'polypeptide(L)'
;MIEFEVLAYKLVEKDWVNLFGNEVNAKKYFIDLFENVKVESMNKGAYLLCEMIRKNKRRGETSRFILSESEMFEILKFYVINQLGREELFGNDFWNLYYKSLTSNQNGEKICDEEIKKKILTVLDSREKKEKYVKSLILYFRDEGYNIRNNDISIIFGTKESFEEKIFDKVDESEILKEFKHFYEMVKKNNWMPIDFKFEKINIDYFD
;
A
#
# COMPACT_ATOMS: atom_id res chain seq x y z
N MET A 1 -8.82 24.14 1.06
CA MET A 1 -8.63 22.69 1.24
C MET A 1 -9.99 22.03 1.05
N ILE A 2 -10.12 21.09 0.11
CA ILE A 2 -11.40 20.36 -0.08
C ILE A 2 -11.51 19.34 1.05
N GLU A 3 -12.57 19.41 1.85
CA GLU A 3 -12.87 18.37 2.83
C GLU A 3 -13.38 17.12 2.08
N PHE A 4 -12.52 16.12 1.95
CA PHE A 4 -12.83 14.89 1.23
C PHE A 4 -14.02 14.15 1.84
N GLU A 5 -14.26 14.28 3.15
CA GLU A 5 -15.44 13.71 3.80
C GLU A 5 -16.74 14.36 3.29
N VAL A 6 -16.77 15.69 3.12
CA VAL A 6 -17.92 16.42 2.59
C VAL A 6 -18.15 16.06 1.12
N LEU A 7 -17.08 15.96 0.32
CA LEU A 7 -17.17 15.49 -1.05
C LEU A 7 -17.72 14.07 -1.10
N ALA A 8 -17.24 13.19 -0.23
CA ALA A 8 -17.70 11.82 -0.10
C ALA A 8 -19.20 11.73 0.21
N TYR A 9 -19.71 12.54 1.15
CA TYR A 9 -21.16 12.60 1.41
C TYR A 9 -21.96 13.01 0.18
N LYS A 10 -21.52 14.06 -0.53
CA LYS A 10 -22.18 14.50 -1.76
C LYS A 10 -22.18 13.43 -2.84
N LEU A 11 -21.13 12.61 -2.93
CA LEU A 11 -21.06 11.55 -3.93
C LEU A 11 -22.02 10.40 -3.65
N VAL A 12 -22.40 10.15 -2.39
CA VAL A 12 -23.29 9.04 -2.04
C VAL A 12 -24.78 9.44 -2.13
N GLU A 13 -25.10 10.72 -2.04
CA GLU A 13 -26.50 11.22 -2.02
C GLU A 13 -27.05 11.58 -3.40
N LYS A 14 -26.27 11.41 -4.45
CA LYS A 14 -26.67 11.72 -5.83
C LYS A 14 -27.26 10.51 -6.51
N ASP A 15 -28.38 10.72 -7.20
CA ASP A 15 -28.95 9.75 -8.13
C ASP A 15 -28.15 9.74 -9.44
N TRP A 16 -27.02 9.02 -9.42
CA TRP A 16 -26.15 8.89 -10.58
C TRP A 16 -26.80 8.14 -11.73
N VAL A 17 -27.71 7.20 -11.45
CA VAL A 17 -28.41 6.42 -12.48
C VAL A 17 -29.23 7.35 -13.34
N ASN A 18 -29.98 8.27 -12.73
CA ASN A 18 -30.74 9.28 -13.47
C ASN A 18 -29.81 10.27 -14.20
N LEU A 19 -28.76 10.76 -13.54
CA LEU A 19 -27.83 11.75 -14.13
C LEU A 19 -27.08 11.22 -15.37
N PHE A 20 -26.75 9.92 -15.38
CA PHE A 20 -26.04 9.26 -16.50
C PHE A 20 -26.96 8.41 -17.39
N GLY A 21 -28.26 8.43 -17.13
CA GLY A 21 -29.30 7.68 -17.84
C GLY A 21 -29.36 6.18 -17.52
N ASN A 22 -28.28 5.57 -17.01
CA ASN A 22 -28.27 4.22 -16.46
C ASN A 22 -27.04 3.98 -15.54
N GLU A 23 -27.08 2.88 -14.79
CA GLU A 23 -26.00 2.47 -13.88
C GLU A 23 -24.68 2.18 -14.60
N VAL A 24 -24.71 1.54 -15.77
CA VAL A 24 -23.51 1.16 -16.52
C VAL A 24 -22.68 2.38 -16.92
N ASN A 25 -23.34 3.41 -17.43
CA ASN A 25 -22.71 4.68 -17.82
C ASN A 25 -22.13 5.41 -16.62
N ALA A 26 -22.86 5.45 -15.50
CA ALA A 26 -22.37 6.06 -14.27
C ALA A 26 -21.11 5.34 -13.75
N LYS A 27 -21.14 3.99 -13.68
CA LYS A 27 -19.98 3.19 -13.27
C LYS A 27 -18.78 3.43 -14.16
N LYS A 28 -18.98 3.36 -15.49
CA LYS A 28 -17.91 3.62 -16.46
C LYS A 28 -17.28 5.00 -16.25
N TYR A 29 -18.11 6.03 -16.08
CA TYR A 29 -17.60 7.39 -15.81
C TYR A 29 -16.72 7.43 -14.57
N PHE A 30 -17.13 6.83 -13.45
CA PHE A 30 -16.32 6.86 -12.22
C PHE A 30 -15.07 6.00 -12.30
N ILE A 31 -15.14 4.83 -12.94
CA ILE A 31 -13.96 4.01 -13.22
C ILE A 31 -12.97 4.83 -14.05
N ASP A 32 -13.42 5.39 -15.18
CA ASP A 32 -12.58 6.23 -16.04
C ASP A 32 -12.01 7.44 -15.28
N LEU A 33 -12.81 8.09 -14.44
CA LEU A 33 -12.37 9.23 -13.62
C LEU A 33 -11.25 8.84 -12.67
N PHE A 34 -11.37 7.70 -11.99
CA PHE A 34 -10.39 7.26 -11.02
C PHE A 34 -9.17 6.60 -11.67
N GLU A 35 -9.30 5.88 -12.78
CA GLU A 35 -8.16 5.25 -13.45
C GLU A 35 -7.30 6.25 -14.24
N ASN A 36 -7.90 7.35 -14.73
CA ASN A 36 -7.17 8.39 -15.46
C ASN A 36 -6.62 9.52 -14.57
N VAL A 37 -6.59 9.34 -13.24
CA VAL A 37 -5.98 10.35 -12.35
C VAL A 37 -4.49 10.46 -12.61
N LYS A 38 -3.97 11.68 -12.55
CA LYS A 38 -2.51 11.90 -12.50
C LYS A 38 -1.94 11.15 -11.30
N VAL A 39 -0.74 10.60 -11.46
CA VAL A 39 -0.08 9.80 -10.41
C VAL A 39 0.04 10.55 -9.08
N GLU A 40 0.41 11.83 -9.12
CA GLU A 40 0.46 12.74 -7.95
C GLU A 40 -0.89 12.88 -7.20
N SER A 41 -1.99 12.47 -7.82
CA SER A 41 -3.34 12.51 -7.26
C SER A 41 -3.86 11.13 -6.84
N MET A 42 -3.13 10.03 -7.09
CA MET A 42 -3.58 8.67 -6.74
C MET A 42 -3.84 8.53 -5.23
N ASN A 43 -2.99 9.11 -4.37
CA ASN A 43 -3.22 9.07 -2.91
C ASN A 43 -4.50 9.78 -2.48
N LYS A 44 -4.87 10.88 -3.16
CA LYS A 44 -6.14 11.59 -2.92
C LYS A 44 -7.33 10.78 -3.42
N GLY A 45 -7.21 10.17 -4.60
CA GLY A 45 -8.21 9.24 -5.13
C GLY A 45 -8.43 8.04 -4.21
N ALA A 46 -7.34 7.44 -3.73
CA ALA A 46 -7.38 6.30 -2.81
C ALA A 46 -8.07 6.64 -1.49
N TYR A 47 -7.81 7.84 -0.94
CA TYR A 47 -8.51 8.32 0.25
C TYR A 47 -10.02 8.41 0.01
N LEU A 48 -10.43 9.03 -1.11
CA LEU A 48 -11.84 9.16 -1.45
C LEU A 48 -12.52 7.79 -1.64
N LEU A 49 -11.87 6.84 -2.32
CA LEU A 49 -12.37 5.47 -2.49
C LEU A 49 -12.53 4.74 -1.15
N CYS A 50 -11.57 4.90 -0.22
CA CYS A 50 -11.70 4.33 1.13
C CYS A 50 -12.90 4.91 1.89
N GLU A 51 -13.15 6.21 1.77
CA GLU A 51 -14.35 6.84 2.34
C GLU A 51 -15.64 6.30 1.69
N MET A 52 -15.64 6.07 0.38
CA MET A 52 -16.78 5.47 -0.33
C MET A 52 -17.03 4.04 0.14
N ILE A 53 -16.00 3.21 0.27
CA ILE A 53 -16.09 1.85 0.81
C ILE A 53 -16.70 1.87 2.22
N ARG A 54 -16.19 2.73 3.11
CA ARG A 54 -16.71 2.88 4.49
C ARG A 54 -18.18 3.27 4.51
N LYS A 55 -18.60 4.19 3.63
CA LYS A 55 -19.99 4.63 3.54
C LYS A 55 -20.91 3.55 2.96
N ASN A 56 -20.47 2.84 1.92
CA ASN A 56 -21.23 1.74 1.31
C ASN A 56 -21.50 0.60 2.31
N LYS A 57 -20.55 0.31 3.21
CA LYS A 57 -20.74 -0.66 4.30
C LYS A 57 -21.77 -0.24 5.33
N ARG A 58 -21.84 1.05 5.65
CA ARG A 58 -22.71 1.59 6.70
C ARG A 58 -24.15 1.82 6.25
N ARG A 59 -24.37 2.07 4.96
CA ARG A 59 -25.70 2.36 4.41
C ARG A 59 -26.32 1.10 3.79
N GLY A 60 -27.61 0.88 4.10
CA GLY A 60 -28.44 -0.11 3.40
C GLY A 60 -28.55 0.21 1.90
N GLU A 61 -29.29 -0.61 1.15
CA GLU A 61 -29.33 -0.58 -0.32
C GLU A 61 -29.69 0.77 -0.96
N THR A 62 -30.36 1.67 -0.24
CA THR A 62 -31.01 2.87 -0.81
C THR A 62 -30.10 4.10 -0.98
N SER A 63 -28.87 4.10 -0.46
CA SER A 63 -27.95 5.25 -0.60
C SER A 63 -26.48 4.84 -0.57
N ARG A 64 -26.06 4.11 -1.62
CA ARG A 64 -24.67 3.70 -1.84
C ARG A 64 -24.07 4.49 -2.99
N PHE A 65 -22.76 4.70 -2.92
CA PHE A 65 -21.99 5.10 -4.08
C PHE A 65 -22.14 4.04 -5.19
N ILE A 66 -22.12 4.50 -6.44
CA ILE A 66 -22.47 3.67 -7.61
C ILE A 66 -21.47 2.53 -7.86
N LEU A 67 -20.20 2.72 -7.48
CA LEU A 67 -19.22 1.64 -7.53
C LEU A 67 -19.41 0.71 -6.32
N SER A 68 -19.40 -0.59 -6.59
CA SER A 68 -19.32 -1.63 -5.58
C SER A 68 -17.97 -1.62 -4.87
N GLU A 69 -17.87 -2.29 -3.72
CA GLU A 69 -16.59 -2.44 -3.02
C GLU A 69 -15.55 -3.14 -3.88
N SER A 70 -15.93 -4.18 -4.62
CA SER A 70 -15.03 -4.90 -5.51
C SER A 70 -14.46 -3.99 -6.59
N GLU A 71 -15.31 -3.19 -7.25
CA GLU A 71 -14.87 -2.23 -8.28
C GLU A 71 -13.92 -1.18 -7.69
N MET A 72 -14.19 -0.69 -6.47
CA MET A 72 -13.28 0.26 -5.81
C MET A 72 -11.94 -0.37 -5.42
N PHE A 73 -11.93 -1.63 -4.97
CA PHE A 73 -10.68 -2.34 -4.67
C PHE A 73 -9.86 -2.66 -5.91
N GLU A 74 -10.50 -2.93 -7.05
CA GLU A 74 -9.79 -3.08 -8.34
C GLU A 74 -9.07 -1.78 -8.74
N ILE A 75 -9.71 -0.62 -8.55
CA ILE A 75 -9.08 0.69 -8.80
C ILE A 75 -7.91 0.93 -7.82
N LEU A 76 -8.09 0.60 -6.53
CA LEU A 76 -7.02 0.72 -5.52
C LEU A 76 -5.82 -0.18 -5.86
N LYS A 77 -6.09 -1.41 -6.32
CA LYS A 77 -5.07 -2.33 -6.84
C LYS A 77 -4.32 -1.72 -8.01
N PHE A 78 -5.04 -1.14 -8.98
CA PHE A 78 -4.46 -0.45 -10.12
C PHE A 78 -3.52 0.69 -9.68
N TYR A 79 -3.86 1.48 -8.65
CA TYR A 79 -2.97 2.51 -8.12
C TYR A 79 -1.65 1.95 -7.57
N VAL A 80 -1.71 0.85 -6.82
CA VAL A 80 -0.51 0.20 -6.27
C VAL A 80 0.37 -0.34 -7.40
N ILE A 81 -0.22 -1.03 -8.39
CA ILE A 81 0.50 -1.60 -9.52
C ILE A 81 1.19 -0.50 -10.36
N ASN A 82 0.50 0.62 -10.61
CA ASN A 82 1.11 1.76 -11.29
C ASN A 82 2.25 2.39 -10.51
N GLN A 83 2.10 2.53 -9.19
CA GLN A 83 3.17 3.07 -8.34
C GLN A 83 4.42 2.19 -8.40
N LEU A 84 4.26 0.87 -8.51
CA LEU A 84 5.36 -0.10 -8.67
C LEU A 84 6.08 0.00 -10.04
N GLY A 85 5.52 0.71 -11.02
CA GLY A 85 6.15 0.96 -12.32
C GLY A 85 7.06 2.20 -12.38
N ARG A 86 7.21 2.95 -11.28
CA ARG A 86 7.90 4.25 -11.26
C ARG A 86 9.38 4.18 -10.89
N GLU A 87 10.09 5.30 -11.00
CA GLU A 87 11.49 5.43 -10.57
C GLU A 87 11.62 5.43 -9.04
N GLU A 88 10.80 6.24 -8.37
CA GLU A 88 10.65 6.30 -6.91
C GLU A 88 9.69 5.21 -6.42
N LEU A 89 10.25 4.03 -6.16
CA LEU A 89 9.52 2.88 -5.63
C LEU A 89 9.59 2.83 -4.11
N PHE A 90 8.54 2.25 -3.51
CA PHE A 90 8.48 1.92 -2.09
C PHE A 90 8.56 3.10 -1.10
N GLY A 91 8.33 4.34 -1.53
CA GLY A 91 8.21 5.49 -0.61
C GLY A 91 6.90 5.52 0.19
N ASN A 92 6.68 6.61 0.95
CA ASN A 92 5.45 6.83 1.73
C ASN A 92 4.18 6.74 0.88
N ASP A 93 4.22 7.25 -0.36
CA ASP A 93 3.11 7.15 -1.30
C ASP A 93 2.76 5.69 -1.64
N PHE A 94 3.77 4.83 -1.82
CA PHE A 94 3.54 3.40 -2.07
C PHE A 94 2.85 2.76 -0.87
N TRP A 95 3.39 2.95 0.34
CA TRP A 95 2.82 2.33 1.55
C TRP A 95 1.40 2.82 1.83
N ASN A 96 1.13 4.11 1.59
CA ASN A 96 -0.21 4.68 1.74
C ASN A 96 -1.22 4.03 0.78
N LEU A 97 -0.85 3.87 -0.49
CA LEU A 97 -1.69 3.17 -1.48
C LEU A 97 -1.85 1.70 -1.13
N TYR A 98 -0.75 1.01 -0.78
CA TYR A 98 -0.72 -0.40 -0.40
C TYR A 98 -1.67 -0.69 0.75
N TYR A 99 -1.60 0.08 1.85
CA TYR A 99 -2.49 -0.13 3.00
C TYR A 99 -3.96 0.10 2.67
N LYS A 100 -4.26 1.01 1.73
CA LYS A 100 -5.63 1.29 1.28
C LYS A 100 -6.18 0.18 0.39
N SER A 101 -5.33 -0.51 -0.37
CA SER A 101 -5.75 -1.64 -1.20
C SER A 101 -5.95 -2.95 -0.41
N LEU A 102 -5.49 -3.03 0.85
CA LEU A 102 -5.67 -4.24 1.67
C LEU A 102 -7.15 -4.47 2.02
N THR A 103 -7.63 -5.67 1.73
CA THR A 103 -8.93 -6.14 2.18
C THR A 103 -8.79 -6.90 3.50
N SER A 104 -9.91 -7.36 4.07
CA SER A 104 -9.93 -8.17 5.29
C SER A 104 -10.61 -9.50 5.00
N ASN A 105 -10.03 -10.59 5.49
CA ASN A 105 -10.68 -11.91 5.46
C ASN A 105 -11.79 -12.01 6.52
N GLN A 106 -12.42 -13.18 6.64
CA GLN A 106 -13.50 -13.43 7.60
C GLN A 106 -13.07 -13.25 9.07
N ASN A 107 -11.79 -13.43 9.37
CA ASN A 107 -11.22 -13.24 10.70
C ASN A 107 -10.81 -11.77 10.96
N GLY A 108 -11.04 -10.87 10.00
CA GLY A 108 -10.62 -9.47 10.07
C GLY A 108 -9.14 -9.23 9.72
N GLU A 109 -8.38 -10.28 9.44
CA GLU A 109 -6.96 -10.19 9.10
C GLU A 109 -6.77 -9.53 7.74
N LYS A 110 -5.75 -8.69 7.64
CA LYS A 110 -5.43 -7.98 6.40
C LYS A 110 -4.84 -8.92 5.37
N ILE A 111 -5.39 -8.88 4.16
CA ILE A 111 -4.91 -9.66 3.02
C ILE A 111 -4.54 -8.71 1.87
N CYS A 112 -3.45 -9.05 1.20
CA CYS A 112 -3.01 -8.38 -0.02
C CYS A 112 -3.49 -9.18 -1.22
N ASP A 113 -3.93 -8.48 -2.27
CA ASP A 113 -4.26 -9.09 -3.54
C ASP A 113 -3.04 -9.80 -4.16
N GLU A 114 -3.27 -10.97 -4.75
CA GLU A 114 -2.20 -11.83 -5.30
C GLU A 114 -1.49 -11.21 -6.50
N GLU A 115 -2.18 -10.38 -7.29
CA GLU A 115 -1.56 -9.65 -8.39
C GLU A 115 -0.57 -8.60 -7.88
N ILE A 116 -0.93 -7.88 -6.81
CA ILE A 116 -0.04 -6.94 -6.13
C ILE A 116 1.19 -7.68 -5.59
N LYS A 117 0.99 -8.81 -4.88
CA LYS A 117 2.11 -9.62 -4.34
C LYS A 117 3.05 -10.05 -5.45
N LYS A 118 2.52 -10.66 -6.51
CA LYS A 118 3.31 -11.08 -7.67
C LYS A 118 4.09 -9.91 -8.26
N LYS A 119 3.45 -8.75 -8.46
CA LYS A 119 4.11 -7.56 -9.00
C LYS A 119 5.24 -7.07 -8.10
N ILE A 120 5.03 -7.00 -6.78
CA ILE A 120 6.08 -6.65 -5.82
C ILE A 120 7.24 -7.63 -5.94
N LEU A 121 6.97 -8.95 -5.89
CA LEU A 121 8.01 -9.98 -5.94
C LEU A 121 8.81 -9.96 -7.25
N THR A 122 8.18 -9.65 -8.38
CA THR A 122 8.87 -9.46 -9.67
C THR A 122 9.73 -8.19 -9.68
N VAL A 123 9.23 -7.08 -9.15
CA VAL A 123 10.02 -5.83 -9.03
C VAL A 123 11.28 -6.05 -8.19
N LEU A 124 11.19 -6.90 -7.17
CA LEU A 124 12.29 -7.25 -6.28
C LEU A 124 13.31 -8.22 -6.90
N ASP A 125 13.21 -8.60 -8.18
CA ASP A 125 14.28 -9.33 -8.87
C ASP A 125 15.49 -8.43 -9.19
N SER A 126 15.32 -7.11 -9.14
CA SER A 126 16.41 -6.15 -9.31
C SER A 126 17.04 -5.77 -7.97
N ARG A 127 18.37 -5.87 -7.87
CA ARG A 127 19.14 -5.43 -6.70
C ARG A 127 18.82 -4.00 -6.26
N GLU A 128 18.77 -3.04 -7.18
CA GLU A 128 18.46 -1.64 -6.87
C GLU A 128 17.06 -1.51 -6.24
N LYS A 129 16.09 -2.28 -6.75
CA LYS A 129 14.73 -2.26 -6.22
C LYS A 129 14.63 -2.97 -4.87
N LYS A 130 15.42 -4.04 -4.64
CA LYS A 130 15.58 -4.65 -3.31
C LYS A 130 16.11 -3.62 -2.31
N GLU A 131 17.16 -2.87 -2.66
CA GLU A 131 17.72 -1.83 -1.80
C GLU A 131 16.70 -0.74 -1.44
N LYS A 132 15.91 -0.28 -2.42
CA LYS A 132 14.80 0.67 -2.20
C LYS A 132 13.74 0.08 -1.27
N TYR A 133 13.39 -1.19 -1.47
CA TYR A 133 12.39 -1.88 -0.65
C TYR A 133 12.83 -2.04 0.80
N VAL A 134 14.05 -2.55 1.06
CA VAL A 134 14.51 -2.77 2.44
C VAL A 134 14.64 -1.47 3.22
N LYS A 135 15.06 -0.39 2.56
CA LYS A 135 15.06 0.95 3.17
C LYS A 135 13.66 1.33 3.63
N SER A 136 12.65 1.10 2.79
CA SER A 136 11.26 1.45 3.11
C SER A 136 10.62 0.63 4.24
N LEU A 137 11.22 -0.52 4.58
CA LEU A 137 10.76 -1.38 5.67
C LEU A 137 11.21 -0.86 7.04
N ILE A 138 12.22 0.01 7.09
CA ILE A 138 12.71 0.59 8.33
C ILE A 138 11.67 1.62 8.81
N LEU A 139 11.32 1.52 10.09
CA LEU A 139 10.42 2.42 10.78
C LEU A 139 11.18 3.12 11.89
N TYR A 140 11.08 4.44 11.94
CA TYR A 140 11.60 5.23 13.05
C TYR A 140 10.58 5.30 14.19
N PHE A 141 11.00 4.93 15.39
CA PHE A 141 10.21 4.88 16.62
C PHE A 141 10.75 5.85 17.68
N ARG A 142 11.04 7.11 17.28
CA ARG A 142 11.46 8.19 18.19
C ARG A 142 12.51 7.72 19.21
N ASP A 143 12.20 7.81 20.50
CA ASP A 143 13.10 7.50 21.61
C ASP A 143 13.37 6.00 21.80
N GLU A 144 12.62 5.13 21.10
CA GLU A 144 12.75 3.66 21.15
C GLU A 144 13.65 3.10 20.04
N GLY A 145 14.11 3.96 19.11
CA GLY A 145 15.03 3.59 18.03
C GLY A 145 14.31 3.20 16.74
N TYR A 146 14.68 2.07 16.13
CA TYR A 146 14.18 1.61 14.84
C TYR A 146 13.53 0.25 14.93
N ASN A 147 12.46 0.06 14.16
CA ASN A 147 11.82 -1.23 13.96
C ASN A 147 11.65 -1.51 12.47
N ILE A 148 11.03 -2.66 12.16
CA ILE A 148 10.75 -3.12 10.81
C ILE A 148 9.25 -3.26 10.63
N ARG A 149 8.77 -3.02 9.41
CA ARG A 149 7.43 -3.36 8.90
C ARG A 149 7.19 -4.89 8.90
N ASN A 150 7.26 -5.50 10.07
CA ASN A 150 7.26 -6.94 10.27
C ASN A 150 5.99 -7.59 9.73
N ASN A 151 4.82 -7.02 10.03
CA ASN A 151 3.54 -7.56 9.57
C ASN A 151 3.43 -7.51 8.04
N ASP A 152 3.94 -6.44 7.42
CA ASP A 152 3.85 -6.24 5.97
C ASP A 152 4.72 -7.25 5.22
N ILE A 153 5.89 -7.59 5.76
CA ILE A 153 6.70 -8.71 5.27
C ILE A 153 5.87 -9.99 5.26
N SER A 154 5.17 -10.31 6.35
CA SER A 154 4.36 -11.54 6.41
C SER A 154 3.19 -11.52 5.43
N ILE A 155 2.53 -10.37 5.26
CA ILE A 155 1.41 -10.25 4.31
C ILE A 155 1.90 -10.43 2.86
N ILE A 156 3.05 -9.85 2.49
CA ILE A 156 3.58 -9.89 1.12
C ILE A 156 4.21 -11.24 0.79
N PHE A 157 5.02 -11.79 1.71
CA PHE A 157 5.85 -12.98 1.46
C PHE A 157 5.25 -14.28 2.02
N GLY A 158 4.21 -14.19 2.86
CA GLY A 158 3.62 -15.33 3.56
C GLY A 158 4.42 -15.77 4.78
N THR A 159 5.75 -15.92 4.63
CA THR A 159 6.66 -16.37 5.72
C THR A 159 7.91 -15.50 5.79
N LYS A 160 8.64 -15.62 6.91
CA LYS A 160 9.93 -14.91 7.09
C LYS A 160 11.02 -15.57 6.29
N GLU A 161 10.97 -16.89 6.18
CA GLU A 161 11.89 -17.70 5.41
C GLU A 161 11.82 -17.30 3.93
N SER A 162 10.62 -17.16 3.35
CA SER A 162 10.45 -16.73 1.96
C SER A 162 10.91 -15.28 1.72
N PHE A 163 10.78 -14.41 2.72
CA PHE A 163 11.38 -13.07 2.67
C PHE A 163 12.91 -13.12 2.68
N GLU A 164 13.49 -13.86 3.62
CA GLU A 164 14.93 -14.01 3.78
C GLU A 164 15.57 -14.61 2.52
N GLU A 165 14.97 -15.65 1.95
CA GLU A 165 15.41 -16.26 0.69
C GLU A 165 15.38 -15.27 -0.48
N LYS A 166 14.31 -14.47 -0.60
CA LYS A 166 14.15 -13.52 -1.72
C LYS A 166 15.08 -12.30 -1.59
N ILE A 167 15.27 -11.78 -0.38
CA ILE A 167 15.98 -10.53 -0.14
C ILE A 167 17.46 -10.73 0.14
N PHE A 168 17.84 -11.78 0.88
CA PHE A 168 19.21 -12.03 1.33
C PHE A 168 19.96 -13.08 0.52
N ASP A 169 19.50 -13.36 -0.70
CA ASP A 169 20.24 -14.18 -1.65
C ASP A 169 21.64 -13.59 -1.89
N LYS A 170 22.66 -14.46 -1.85
CA LYS A 170 24.08 -14.10 -1.93
C LYS A 170 24.48 -13.54 -3.30
N VAL A 171 23.70 -13.82 -4.35
CA VAL A 171 23.99 -13.35 -5.72
C VAL A 171 23.90 -11.83 -5.84
N ASP A 172 23.01 -11.19 -5.06
CA ASP A 172 22.72 -9.75 -5.15
C ASP A 172 23.28 -8.94 -3.98
N GLU A 173 24.22 -9.50 -3.22
CA GLU A 173 24.66 -8.91 -1.96
C GLU A 173 25.29 -7.51 -2.16
N SER A 174 24.76 -6.52 -1.43
CA SER A 174 25.23 -5.14 -1.41
C SER A 174 25.52 -4.67 0.01
N GLU A 175 26.32 -3.61 0.18
CA GLU A 175 26.58 -3.05 1.52
C GLU A 175 25.29 -2.58 2.21
N ILE A 176 24.31 -2.08 1.45
CA ILE A 176 22.98 -1.73 1.96
C ILE A 176 22.23 -2.99 2.41
N LEU A 177 22.22 -4.06 1.61
CA LEU A 177 21.52 -5.30 1.94
C LEU A 177 22.17 -6.02 3.13
N LYS A 178 23.51 -5.99 3.24
CA LYS A 178 24.26 -6.53 4.39
C LYS A 178 23.93 -5.79 5.68
N GLU A 179 23.94 -4.45 5.63
CA GLU A 179 23.59 -3.64 6.78
C GLU A 179 22.14 -3.86 7.21
N PHE A 180 21.20 -3.86 6.26
CA PHE A 180 19.81 -4.17 6.57
C PHE A 180 19.65 -5.58 7.13
N LYS A 181 20.36 -6.58 6.61
CA LYS A 181 20.35 -7.95 7.16
C LYS A 181 20.84 -7.97 8.60
N HIS A 182 21.89 -7.23 8.93
CA HIS A 182 22.38 -7.12 10.30
C HIS A 182 21.32 -6.50 11.22
N PHE A 183 20.72 -5.39 10.80
CA PHE A 183 19.61 -4.75 11.51
C PHE A 183 18.41 -5.70 11.70
N TYR A 184 17.98 -6.37 10.63
CA TYR A 184 16.88 -7.34 10.65
C TYR A 184 17.11 -8.48 11.64
N GLU A 185 18.31 -9.06 11.67
CA GLU A 185 18.66 -10.12 12.63
C GLU A 185 18.67 -9.62 14.08
N MET A 186 19.08 -8.36 14.31
CA MET A 186 19.01 -7.76 15.65
C MET A 186 17.57 -7.54 16.10
N VAL A 187 16.71 -6.99 15.23
CA VAL A 187 15.28 -6.80 15.51
C VAL A 187 14.58 -8.14 15.75
N LYS A 188 14.86 -9.16 14.92
CA LYS A 188 14.33 -10.53 15.05
C LYS A 188 14.71 -11.16 16.40
N LYS A 189 15.97 -11.02 16.82
CA LYS A 189 16.44 -11.48 18.15
C LYS A 189 15.81 -10.72 19.30
N ASN A 190 15.43 -9.46 19.07
CA ASN A 190 14.71 -8.62 20.03
C ASN A 190 13.18 -8.79 19.95
N ASN A 191 12.68 -9.94 19.46
CA ASN A 191 11.25 -10.23 19.34
C ASN A 191 10.46 -9.17 18.54
N TRP A 192 11.07 -8.58 17.50
CA TRP A 192 10.46 -7.55 16.66
C TRP A 192 10.11 -6.25 17.40
N MET A 193 10.73 -6.02 18.56
CA MET A 193 10.67 -4.75 19.27
C MET A 193 11.71 -3.78 18.72
N PRO A 194 11.45 -2.46 18.79
CA PRO A 194 12.42 -1.44 18.38
C PRO A 194 13.79 -1.63 19.05
N ILE A 195 14.85 -1.30 18.32
CA ILE A 195 16.23 -1.32 18.80
C ILE A 195 16.95 -0.02 18.46
N ASP A 196 17.90 0.37 19.29
CA ASP A 196 18.90 1.35 18.85
C ASP A 196 19.84 0.70 17.83
N PHE A 197 19.98 1.35 16.67
CA PHE A 197 20.82 0.88 15.58
C PHE A 197 21.39 2.07 14.82
N LYS A 198 22.71 2.06 14.63
CA LYS A 198 23.40 3.09 13.86
C LYS A 198 23.62 2.62 12.43
N PHE A 199 22.88 3.19 11.50
CA PHE A 199 23.10 2.96 10.07
C PHE A 199 24.30 3.77 9.56
N GLU A 200 25.17 3.12 8.80
CA GLU A 200 26.32 3.69 8.10
C GLU A 200 26.12 3.77 6.59
N LYS A 201 25.35 2.84 5.99
CA LYS A 201 25.15 2.73 4.53
C LYS A 201 23.75 3.15 4.11
N ILE A 202 22.78 3.00 5.00
CA ILE A 202 21.39 3.41 4.81
C ILE A 202 21.21 4.80 5.40
N ASN A 203 20.98 5.79 4.54
CA ASN A 203 20.57 7.11 4.99
C ASN A 203 19.10 7.06 5.45
N ILE A 204 18.91 7.39 6.73
CA ILE A 204 17.64 7.40 7.46
C ILE A 204 17.10 8.83 7.71
N ASP A 205 17.79 9.88 7.24
CA ASP A 205 17.41 11.30 7.47
C ASP A 205 16.09 11.70 6.79
N TYR A 206 15.49 10.80 5.99
CA TYR A 206 14.22 11.00 5.30
C TYR A 206 13.00 10.44 6.06
N PHE A 207 13.18 9.95 7.29
CA PHE A 207 12.09 9.36 8.10
C PHE A 207 11.37 10.37 9.02
N ASP A 208 11.72 11.66 8.96
CA ASP A 208 11.02 12.78 9.64
C ASP A 208 9.79 13.29 8.88
#